data_AF-A0A848SNL8-F1
#
_entry.id   AF-A0A848SNL8-F1
#
_cell.length_a   1.000
_cell.length_b   1.000
_cell.length_c   1.000
_cell.angle_alpha   90.00
_cell.angle_beta   90.00
_cell.angle_gamma   90.00
#
_symmetry.space_group_name_H-M   'P 1'
#
loop_
_entity.id
_entity.type
_entity.pdbx_description
1 polymer ?
#
loop_
_entity_poly.entity_id
_entity_poly.type
_entity_poly.pdbx_seq_one_letter_code
_entity_poly.pdbx_strand_id
1 'polypeptide(L)' 'VRRGTHVLKALSAGATAASGGRLYLYALAAAGQEGVERALGILQDEIERGMRLMGVTSVDQLTPDRLRWR' A
#
# COMPACT_ATOMS: atom_id res chain seq x y z
N VAL A 1 0.34 1.29 8.35
CA VAL A 1 0.33 0.59 7.04
C VAL A 1 1.48 -0.40 6.97
N ARG A 2 1.26 -1.63 6.49
CA ARG A 2 2.30 -2.68 6.40
C ARG A 2 2.15 -3.62 5.18
N ARG A 3 1.02 -3.58 4.49
CA ARG A 3 0.74 -4.32 3.25
C ARG A 3 0.05 -3.40 2.25
N GLY A 4 0.15 -3.69 0.96
CA GLY A 4 -0.53 -2.96 -0.11
C GLY A 4 -2.04 -2.89 0.11
N THR A 5 -2.66 -3.97 0.59
CA THR A 5 -4.11 -3.97 0.91
C THR A 5 -4.51 -3.02 2.04
N HIS A 6 -3.60 -2.66 2.95
CA HIS A 6 -3.88 -1.63 3.95
C HIS A 6 -3.96 -0.24 3.30
N VAL A 7 -3.11 0.02 2.30
CA VAL A 7 -3.14 1.25 1.49
C VAL A 7 -4.45 1.31 0.70
N LEU A 8 -4.76 0.24 -0.05
CA LEU A 8 -5.97 0.18 -0.87
C LEU A 8 -7.24 0.39 -0.05
N LYS A 9 -7.35 -0.23 1.13
CA LYS A 9 -8.50 -0.03 2.02
C LYS A 9 -8.60 1.41 2.54
N ALA A 10 -7.48 2.02 2.91
CA ALA A 10 -7.48 3.41 3.37
C ALA A 10 -7.92 4.36 2.27
N LEU A 11 -7.39 4.19 1.05
CA LEU A 11 -7.77 4.99 -0.12
C LEU A 11 -9.24 4.78 -0.48
N SER A 12 -9.72 3.53 -0.54
CA SER A 12 -11.15 3.22 -0.75
C SER A 12 -12.06 3.80 0.33
N ALA A 13 -11.57 3.99 1.56
CA ALA A 13 -12.32 4.63 2.63
C ALA A 13 -12.31 6.17 2.57
N GLY A 14 -11.66 6.76 1.56
CA GLY A 14 -11.60 8.20 1.31
C GLY A 14 -10.32 8.89 1.80
N ALA A 15 -9.29 8.15 2.23
CA ALA A 15 -8.00 8.77 2.56
C ALA A 15 -7.29 9.26 1.29
N THR A 16 -6.61 10.40 1.37
CA THR A 16 -5.74 10.89 0.28
C THR A 16 -4.42 10.13 0.19
N ALA A 17 -3.90 9.68 1.33
CA ALA A 17 -2.62 8.99 1.42
C ALA A 17 -2.56 8.06 2.63
N ALA A 18 -1.64 7.09 2.59
CA ALA A 18 -1.42 6.14 3.68
C ALA A 18 0.08 6.03 3.97
N SER A 19 0.51 6.31 5.21
CA SER A 19 1.92 6.29 5.58
C SER A 19 2.30 5.04 6.40
N GLY A 20 3.52 4.55 6.16
CA GLY A 20 4.17 3.52 6.97
C GLY A 20 5.27 4.14 7.82
N GLY A 21 5.20 4.01 9.15
CA GLY A 21 6.26 4.51 10.05
C GLY A 21 7.40 3.49 10.22
N ARG A 22 7.18 2.48 11.07
CA ARG A 22 8.23 1.49 11.40
C ARG A 22 8.74 0.66 10.22
N LEU A 23 7.97 0.57 9.12
CA LEU A 23 8.30 -0.22 7.94
C LEU A 23 9.70 0.12 7.41
N TYR A 24 9.95 1.40 7.09
CA TYR A 24 11.23 1.82 6.53
C TYR A 24 12.35 1.81 7.57
N LEU A 25 12.04 2.00 8.86
CA LEU A 25 13.05 1.92 9.94
C LEU A 25 13.60 0.51 10.12
N TYR A 26 12.74 -0.51 10.05
CA TYR A 26 13.19 -1.91 10.12
C TYR A 26 14.01 -2.30 8.90
N ALA A 27 13.62 -1.84 7.72
CA ALA A 27 14.38 -2.06 6.49
C ALA A 27 15.74 -1.36 6.52
N LEU A 28 15.77 -0.12 7.01
CA LEU A 28 16.99 0.67 7.21
C LEU A 28 17.96 -0.02 8.17
N ALA A 29 17.45 -0.52 9.30
CA ALA A 29 18.26 -1.25 10.27
C ALA A 29 18.81 -2.58 9.73
N ALA A 30 18.09 -3.23 8.80
CA ALA A 30 18.47 -4.53 8.26
C ALA A 30 19.51 -4.44 7.13
N ALA A 31 19.37 -3.49 6.21
CA ALA A 31 20.22 -3.42 5.02
C ALA A 31 20.44 -1.98 4.50
N GLY A 32 20.37 -0.98 5.38
CA GLY A 32 20.59 0.41 4.99
C GLY A 32 19.62 0.90 3.92
N GLN A 33 20.11 1.73 3.01
CA GLN A 33 19.32 2.29 1.90
C GLN A 33 18.71 1.20 1.00
N GLU A 34 19.50 0.19 0.61
CA GLU A 34 19.03 -0.90 -0.26
C GLU A 34 17.85 -1.66 0.37
N GLY A 35 17.89 -1.85 1.69
CA GLY A 35 16.77 -2.42 2.44
C GLY A 35 15.50 -1.60 2.30
N VAL A 36 15.62 -0.27 2.47
CA VAL A 36 14.48 0.66 2.33
C VAL A 36 13.92 0.64 0.91
N GLU A 37 14.77 0.73 -0.11
CA GLU A 37 14.36 0.66 -1.51
C GLU A 37 13.62 -0.65 -1.83
N ARG A 38 14.15 -1.78 -1.37
CA ARG A 38 13.49 -3.08 -1.51
C ARG A 38 12.15 -3.12 -0.81
N ALA A 39 12.05 -2.60 0.41
CA ALA A 39 10.80 -2.58 1.16
C ALA A 39 9.73 -1.71 0.48
N LEU A 40 10.13 -0.56 -0.09
CA LEU A 40 9.24 0.30 -0.88
C LEU A 40 8.81 -0.38 -2.18
N GLY A 41 9.73 -1.05 -2.89
CA GLY A 41 9.41 -1.83 -4.09
C GLY A 41 8.41 -2.95 -3.82
N ILE A 42 8.58 -3.71 -2.73
CA ILE A 42 7.61 -4.73 -2.32
C ILE A 42 6.23 -4.11 -2.07
N LEU A 43 6.17 -2.96 -1.40
CA LEU A 43 4.91 -2.28 -1.12
C LEU A 43 4.24 -1.80 -2.43
N GLN A 44 5.02 -1.28 -3.37
CA GLN A 44 4.55 -0.88 -4.69
C GLN A 44 3.98 -2.09 -5.46
N ASP A 45 4.71 -3.20 -5.52
CA ASP A 45 4.27 -4.42 -6.17
C ASP A 45 2.97 -4.97 -5.58
N GLU A 46 2.83 -4.93 -4.25
CA GLU A 46 1.59 -5.35 -3.58
C GLU A 46 0.40 -4.44 -3.93
N ILE A 47 0.62 -3.12 -4.02
CA ILE A 47 -0.42 -2.14 -4.39
C ILE A 47 -0.86 -2.39 -5.84
N GLU A 48 0.07 -2.44 -6.79
CA GLU A 48 -0.27 -2.65 -8.20
C GLU A 48 -0.97 -3.98 -8.42
N ARG A 49 -0.47 -5.06 -7.79
CA ARG A 49 -1.09 -6.38 -7.86
C ARG A 49 -2.51 -6.35 -7.30
N GLY A 50 -2.72 -5.66 -6.18
CA GLY A 50 -4.05 -5.49 -5.60
C GLY A 50 -5.00 -4.70 -6.51
N MET A 51 -4.54 -3.61 -7.13
CA MET A 51 -5.33 -2.85 -8.10
C MET A 51 -5.70 -3.70 -9.32
N ARG A 52 -4.75 -4.44 -9.90
CA ARG A 52 -5.00 -5.37 -11.01
C ARG A 52 -6.05 -6.42 -10.66
N LEU A 53 -5.95 -7.04 -9.48
CA LEU A 53 -6.91 -8.04 -9.01
C LEU A 53 -8.31 -7.46 -8.73
N MET A 54 -8.40 -6.17 -8.41
CA MET A 54 -9.65 -5.45 -8.22
C MET A 54 -10.26 -4.90 -9.52
N GLY A 55 -9.60 -5.09 -10.66
CA GLY A 55 -10.01 -4.49 -11.93
C GLY A 55 -9.91 -2.96 -11.93
N VAL A 56 -8.96 -2.41 -11.17
CA VAL A 56 -8.73 -0.97 -11.02
C VAL A 56 -7.46 -0.58 -11.76
N THR A 57 -7.54 0.46 -12.58
CA THR A 57 -6.40 0.98 -13.35
C THR A 57 -5.86 2.31 -12.81
N SER A 58 -6.59 2.96 -11.91
CA SER A 58 -6.20 4.24 -11.33
C SER A 58 -6.70 4.41 -9.89
N VAL A 59 -5.98 5.21 -9.11
CA VAL A 59 -6.25 5.40 -7.67
C VAL A 59 -7.60 6.09 -7.41
N ASP A 60 -8.05 6.97 -8.30
CA ASP A 60 -9.36 7.64 -8.22
C ASP A 60 -10.55 6.67 -8.33
N GLN A 61 -10.33 5.45 -8.85
CA GLN A 61 -11.36 4.41 -8.90
C GLN A 61 -11.47 3.63 -7.58
N LEU A 62 -10.63 3.91 -6.58
CA LEU A 62 -10.71 3.31 -5.25
C LEU A 62 -11.80 4.00 -4.44
N THR A 63 -12.98 3.39 -4.45
CA THR A 63 -14.21 3.94 -3.88
C THR A 63 -14.75 3.08 -2.72
N PRO A 64 -15.63 3.63 -1.85
CA PRO A 64 -16.15 2.91 -0.68
C PRO A 64 -16.95 1.65 -0.99
N ASP A 65 -17.55 1.50 -2.18
CA ASP A 65 -18.29 0.30 -2.62
C ASP A 65 -17.40 -0.93 -2.77
N ARG A 66 -16.08 -0.74 -2.87
CA ARG A 66 -15.09 -1.83 -2.90
C ARG A 66 -14.77 -2.40 -1.52
N LEU A 67 -15.34 -1.81 -0.46
CA LEU A 67 -15.17 -2.25 0.92
C LEU A 67 -16.41 -2.96 1.42
N ARG A 68 -16.18 -4.13 2.04
CA ARG A 68 -17.20 -4.78 2.86
C ARG A 68 -17.02 -4.33 4.31
N TRP A 69 -17.97 -3.57 4.81
CA TRP A 69 -18.05 -3.18 6.22
C TRP A 69 -18.56 -4.36 7.07
N ARG A 70 -17.93 -4.60 8.21
CA ARG A 70 -18.32 -5.62 9.18
C ARG A 70 -18.21 -5.04 10.58
#